data_AF-A0A0W0VI60-F1
#
_entry.id   AF-A0A0W0VI60-F1
#
_cell.length_a   1.000
_cell.length_b   1.000
_cell.length_c   1.000
_cell.angle_alpha   90.00
_cell.angle_beta   90.00
_cell.angle_gamma   90.00
#
_symmetry.space_group_name_H-M   'P 1'
#
loop_
_entity.id
_entity.type
_entity.pdbx_description
1 polymer ?
#
loop_
_entity_poly.entity_id
_entity_poly.type
_entity_poly.pdbx_seq_one_letter_code
_entity_poly.pdbx_strand_id
1 'polypeptide(L)' 'MSFVENFSMLKDPRSEINQRHNLLDILFLAGTAVMSGAEGWKDIKDFGEEKLD' A
#
# COMPACT_ATOMS: atom_id res chain seq x y z
N MET A 1 7.59 -17.23 5.79
CA MET A 1 7.97 -16.01 5.06
C MET A 1 6.84 -15.01 5.17
N SER A 2 7.08 -13.85 5.77
CA SER A 2 6.11 -12.78 5.94
C SER A 2 6.09 -11.85 4.72
N PHE A 3 5.03 -11.03 4.58
CA PHE A 3 4.98 -9.99 3.55
C PHE A 3 6.22 -9.09 3.62
N VAL A 4 6.57 -8.62 4.82
CA VAL A 4 7.72 -7.74 5.03
C VAL A 4 9.04 -8.41 4.60
N GLU A 5 9.26 -9.68 4.93
CA GLU A 5 10.47 -10.40 4.53
C GLU A 5 10.61 -10.50 3.00
N ASN A 6 9.53 -10.82 2.30
CA ASN A 6 9.54 -10.98 0.84
C ASN A 6 9.79 -9.67 0.10
N PHE A 7 9.29 -8.55 0.63
CA PHE A 7 9.38 -7.23 -0.01
C PHE A 7 10.47 -6.33 0.60
N SER A 8 11.21 -6.80 1.60
CA SER A 8 12.26 -6.04 2.30
C SER A 8 13.40 -5.54 1.40
N MET A 9 13.73 -6.27 0.33
CA MET A 9 14.79 -5.92 -0.61
C MET A 9 14.35 -4.93 -1.69
N LEU A 10 13.07 -4.56 -1.73
CA LEU A 10 12.51 -3.72 -2.77
C LEU A 10 12.91 -2.26 -2.52
N LYS A 11 13.73 -1.72 -3.40
CA LYS A 11 14.14 -0.31 -3.33
C LYS A 11 12.97 0.58 -3.71
N ASP A 12 12.72 1.62 -2.93
CA ASP A 12 11.68 2.61 -3.24
C ASP A 12 12.05 3.38 -4.52
N PRO A 13 11.25 3.26 -5.61
CA PRO A 13 11.53 3.96 -6.85
C PRO A 13 11.01 5.41 -6.82
N ARG A 14 10.26 5.80 -5.79
CA ARG A 14 9.68 7.14 -5.67
C ARG A 14 10.78 8.16 -5.38
N SER A 15 10.51 9.41 -5.76
CA SER A 15 11.33 10.53 -5.32
C SER A 15 11.20 10.71 -3.81
N GLU A 16 12.29 11.13 -3.16
CA GLU A 16 12.30 11.53 -1.74
C GLU A 16 11.36 12.74 -1.48
N ILE A 17 10.96 13.45 -2.54
CA ILE A 17 10.02 14.59 -2.45
C ILE A 17 8.60 14.07 -2.23
N ASN A 18 7.94 14.54 -1.17
CA ASN A 18 6.56 14.20 -0.79
C ASN A 18 6.33 12.72 -0.43
N GLN A 19 7.36 12.00 0.00
CA GLN A 19 7.25 10.62 0.49
C GLN A 19 6.68 10.57 1.91
N ARG A 20 5.35 10.71 2.04
CA ARG A 20 4.66 10.75 3.36
C ARG A 20 4.43 9.37 4.00
N HIS A 21 4.48 8.30 3.20
CA HIS A 21 4.15 6.95 3.63
C HIS A 21 5.21 5.95 3.15
N ASN A 22 5.46 4.91 3.97
CA ASN A 22 6.36 3.82 3.63
C ASN A 22 5.84 3.05 2.39
N LEU A 23 6.76 2.60 1.54
CA LEU A 23 6.41 1.82 0.35
C LEU A 23 5.68 0.53 0.72
N LEU A 24 6.14 -0.18 1.76
CA LEU A 24 5.55 -1.45 2.17
C LEU A 24 4.12 -1.27 2.64
N ASP A 25 3.83 -0.19 3.37
CA ASP A 25 2.46 0.13 3.81
C ASP A 25 1.54 0.41 2.62
N ILE A 26 2.03 1.15 1.62
CA ILE A 26 1.28 1.43 0.39
C ILE A 26 1.02 0.14 -0.39
N LEU A 27 2.04 -0.70 -0.56
CA LEU A 27 1.91 -1.97 -1.27
C LEU A 27 0.95 -2.92 -0.56
N PHE A 28 1.00 -2.95 0.78
CA PHE A 28 0.09 -3.74 1.58
C PHE A 28 -1.35 -3.24 1.46
N LEU A 29 -1.57 -1.93 1.60
CA LEU A 29 -2.88 -1.31 1.43
C LEU A 29 -3.46 -1.58 0.04
N ALA A 30 -2.69 -1.30 -1.02
CA ALA A 30 -3.14 -1.51 -2.39
C ALA A 30 -3.42 -2.99 -2.67
N GLY A 31 -2.56 -3.90 -2.21
CA GLY A 31 -2.75 -5.34 -2.39
C GLY A 31 -4.00 -5.86 -1.70
N THR A 32 -4.21 -5.48 -0.44
CA THR A 32 -5.39 -5.89 0.34
C THR A 32 -6.69 -5.30 -0.20
N ALA A 33 -6.67 -4.04 -0.63
CA ALA A 33 -7.81 -3.40 -1.28
C ALA A 33 -8.17 -4.09 -2.60
N VAL A 34 -7.19 -4.36 -3.48
CA VAL A 34 -7.44 -5.05 -4.76
C VAL A 34 -7.95 -6.47 -4.53
N MET A 35 -7.40 -7.21 -3.56
CA MET A 35 -7.93 -8.53 -3.18
C MET A 35 -9.36 -8.46 -2.62
N SER A 36 -9.77 -7.31 -2.09
CA SER A 36 -11.12 -7.05 -1.58
C SER A 36 -12.08 -6.51 -2.65
N GLY A 37 -11.63 -6.42 -3.91
CA GLY A 37 -12.45 -5.99 -5.04
C GLY A 37 -12.32 -4.51 -5.43
N ALA A 38 -11.33 -3.79 -4.92
CA ALA A 38 -11.04 -2.42 -5.37
C ALA A 38 -10.55 -2.43 -6.84
N GLU A 39 -11.19 -1.64 -7.70
CA GLU A 39 -10.85 -1.56 -9.13
C GLU A 39 -9.96 -0.36 -9.44
N GLY A 40 -9.96 0.66 -8.58
CA GLY A 40 -9.19 1.89 -8.80
C GLY A 40 -8.63 2.52 -7.53
N TRP A 41 -7.82 3.56 -7.72
CA TRP A 41 -7.18 4.28 -6.62
C TRP A 41 -8.18 4.92 -5.65
N LYS A 42 -9.38 5.29 -6.12
CA LYS A 42 -10.45 5.84 -5.27
C LYS A 42 -10.94 4.78 -4.30
N ASP A 43 -11.28 3.59 -4.81
CA ASP A 43 -11.71 2.46 -3.99
C ASP A 43 -10.62 2.05 -2.99
N ILE A 44 -9.34 2.10 -3.37
CA ILE A 44 -8.21 1.81 -2.46
C ILE A 44 -8.13 2.88 -1.35
N LYS A 45 -8.33 4.15 -1.69
CA LYS A 45 -8.36 5.25 -0.72
C LYS A 45 -9.51 5.06 0.25
N ASP A 46 -10.71 4.82 -0.26
CA ASP A 46 -11.91 4.63 0.53
C ASP A 46 -11.76 3.38 1.44
N PHE A 47 -11.23 2.27 0.91
CA PHE A 47 -10.90 1.07 1.69
C PHE A 47 -9.93 1.36 2.85
N GLY A 48 -8.92 2.20 2.63
CA GLY A 48 -7.97 2.61 3.67
C GLY A 48 -8.60 3.52 4.72
N GLU A 49 -9.48 4.44 4.30
CA GLU A 49 -10.17 5.38 5.19
C GLU A 49 -11.24 4.69 6.04
N GLU A 50 -11.97 3.72 5.49
CA GLU A 50 -12.99 2.95 6.21
C GLU A 50 -12.43 2.02 7.31
N LYS A 51 -11.11 1.74 7.29
CA LYS A 51 -10.43 0.84 8.23
C LYS A 51 -9.55 1.59 9.25
N LEU A 52 -9.64 2.93 9.28
CA LEU A 52 -8.97 3.77 10.28
C LEU A 52 -9.75 3.90 11.60
N ASP A 53 -11.03 3.54 11.61
CA ASP A 53 -11.91 3.50 12.79
C ASP A 53 -12.01 2.09 13.44
#